data_AF-A0A1N7P3U3-F1
#
_entry.id   AF-A0A1N7P3U3-F1
#
_cell.length_a   1.000
_cell.length_b   1.000
_cell.length_c   1.000
_cell.angle_alpha   90.00
_cell.angle_beta   90.00
_cell.angle_gamma   90.00
#
_symmetry.space_group_name_H-M   'P 1'
#
loop_
_entity.id
_entity.type
_entity.pdbx_description
1 polymer ?
#
loop_
_entity_poly.entity_id
_entity_poly.type
_entity_poly.pdbx_seq_one_letter_code
_entity_poly.pdbx_strand_id
1 'polypeptide(L)'
;MGISGTSDIIKNVTSLQLDSTEKVQVLEFLDGKLLILAKDAIALHKSRTSFEDPLADSYLGYTELAPEHHLHWIDGIIEEYKSGYVGLKDQRVILITPNAIQLFPGKKEALHNQQCIAKIALN
;
A
#
# COMPACT_ATOMS: atom_id res chain seq x y z
N MET A 1 -3.29 -17.81 -6.91
CA MET A 1 -2.79 -17.13 -8.12
C MET A 1 -1.59 -16.29 -7.70
N GLY A 2 -0.43 -16.38 -8.34
CA GLY A 2 0.78 -15.66 -7.90
C GLY A 2 0.69 -14.18 -8.26
N ILE A 3 1.06 -13.29 -7.34
CA ILE A 3 1.23 -11.85 -7.63
C ILE A 3 2.49 -11.73 -8.49
N SER A 4 2.35 -11.21 -9.71
CA SER A 4 3.45 -11.06 -10.65
C SER A 4 3.81 -9.59 -10.85
N GLY A 5 5.10 -9.29 -10.88
CA GLY A 5 5.59 -7.92 -11.05
C GLY A 5 7.11 -7.85 -11.08
N THR A 6 7.65 -6.83 -11.74
CA THR A 6 9.08 -6.46 -11.68
C THR A 6 9.18 -4.99 -11.31
N SER A 7 9.87 -4.69 -10.22
CA SER A 7 9.95 -3.33 -9.70
C SER A 7 11.32 -3.03 -9.12
N ASP A 8 11.83 -1.84 -9.43
CA ASP A 8 13.03 -1.27 -8.81
C ASP A 8 12.72 -0.61 -7.45
N ILE A 9 11.52 -0.83 -6.91
CA ILE A 9 11.06 -0.31 -5.61
C ILE A 9 10.56 -1.44 -4.73
N ILE A 10 9.69 -2.31 -5.26
CA ILE A 10 9.05 -3.38 -4.50
C ILE A 10 9.91 -4.64 -4.57
N LYS A 11 10.34 -5.11 -3.40
CA LYS A 11 11.12 -6.34 -3.21
C LYS A 11 10.22 -7.57 -3.12
N ASN A 12 9.12 -7.47 -2.38
CA ASN A 12 8.23 -8.61 -2.12
C ASN A 12 6.82 -8.14 -1.74
N VAL A 13 5.84 -9.03 -1.92
CA VAL A 13 4.47 -8.83 -1.45
C VAL A 13 4.06 -10.02 -0.60
N THR A 14 3.59 -9.75 0.62
CA THR A 14 3.10 -10.78 1.54
C THR A 14 1.71 -10.42 2.06
N SER A 15 1.03 -11.42 2.61
CA SER A 15 -0.21 -11.21 3.37
C SER A 15 0.06 -11.63 4.81
N LEU A 16 -0.34 -10.77 5.75
CA LEU A 16 -0.21 -11.02 7.17
C LEU A 16 -1.59 -10.96 7.81
N GLN A 17 -1.74 -11.67 8.92
CA GLN A 17 -2.88 -11.54 9.80
C GLN A 17 -2.40 -10.91 11.10
N LEU A 18 -3.00 -9.80 11.49
CA LEU A 18 -2.70 -9.10 12.74
C LEU A 18 -3.43 -9.77 13.90
N ASP A 19 -2.97 -9.48 15.12
CA ASP A 19 -3.54 -10.00 16.36
C ASP A 19 -5.03 -9.62 16.52
N SER A 20 -5.46 -8.52 15.88
CA SER A 20 -6.85 -8.07 15.78
C SER A 20 -7.72 -8.92 14.84
N THR A 21 -7.21 -10.03 14.30
CA THR A 21 -7.77 -10.86 13.21
C THR A 21 -7.85 -10.18 11.84
N GLU A 22 -7.40 -8.94 11.76
CA GLU A 22 -7.38 -8.17 10.51
C GLU A 22 -6.34 -8.73 9.54
N LYS A 23 -6.74 -8.87 8.27
CA LYS A 23 -5.82 -9.25 7.20
C LYS A 23 -5.30 -7.99 6.52
N VAL A 24 -3.99 -7.94 6.36
CA VAL A 24 -3.31 -6.85 5.66
C VAL A 24 -2.41 -7.41 4.56
N GLN A 25 -2.25 -6.65 3.49
CA GLN A 25 -1.21 -6.92 2.51
C GLN A 25 -0.05 -5.97 2.70
N VAL A 26 1.16 -6.52 2.58
CA VAL A 26 2.39 -5.78 2.83
C VAL A 26 3.24 -5.81 1.56
N LEU A 27 3.59 -4.63 1.06
CA LEU A 27 4.64 -4.45 0.07
C LEU A 27 5.93 -4.08 0.80
N GLU A 28 6.92 -4.95 0.73
CA GLU A 28 8.28 -4.66 1.20
C GLU A 28 9.03 -3.92 0.10
N PHE A 29 9.56 -2.74 0.43
CA PHE A 29 10.40 -1.98 -0.49
C PHE A 29 11.86 -2.48 -0.42
N LEU A 30 12.64 -2.25 -1.46
CA LEU A 30 14.05 -2.65 -1.52
C LEU A 30 14.89 -1.97 -0.43
N ASP A 31 14.49 -0.79 0.03
CA ASP A 31 15.13 -0.05 1.12
C ASP A 31 14.66 -0.47 2.53
N GLY A 32 13.81 -1.50 2.62
CA GLY A 32 13.32 -2.08 3.88
C GLY A 32 12.06 -1.44 4.46
N LYS A 33 11.54 -0.35 3.85
CA LYS A 33 10.24 0.20 4.25
C LYS A 33 9.10 -0.77 3.91
N LEU A 34 8.01 -0.68 4.66
CA LEU A 34 6.83 -1.51 4.46
C LEU A 34 5.61 -0.64 4.17
N LEU A 35 4.99 -0.81 3.00
CA LEU A 35 3.68 -0.24 2.72
C LEU A 35 2.61 -1.29 3.03
N ILE A 36 1.70 -0.94 3.93
CA ILE A 36 0.69 -1.83 4.50
C ILE A 36 -0.68 -1.36 4.03
N LEU A 37 -1.41 -2.30 3.43
CA LEU A 37 -2.77 -2.10 2.94
C LEU A 37 -3.73 -2.88 3.83
N ALA A 38 -4.47 -2.13 4.64
CA ALA A 38 -5.63 -2.59 5.37
C ALA A 38 -6.90 -2.36 4.54
N LYS A 39 -8.05 -2.85 5.04
CA LYS A 39 -9.33 -2.60 4.38
C LYS A 39 -9.67 -1.10 4.36
N ASP A 40 -9.38 -0.40 5.44
CA ASP A 40 -9.83 0.97 5.70
C ASP A 40 -8.66 1.94 5.86
N ALA A 41 -7.42 1.51 5.67
CA ALA A 41 -6.26 2.37 5.83
C ALA A 41 -5.06 1.95 4.99
N ILE A 42 -4.15 2.90 4.79
CA ILE A 42 -2.83 2.71 4.19
C ILE A 42 -1.79 3.27 5.16
N ALA A 43 -0.77 2.48 5.47
CA ALA A 43 0.32 2.88 6.36
C ALA A 43 1.69 2.61 5.72
N LEU A 44 2.65 3.51 5.92
CA LEU A 44 4.05 3.29 5.56
C LEU A 44 4.88 3.18 6.84
N HIS A 45 5.54 2.05 7.04
CA HIS A 45 6.45 1.83 8.17
C HIS A 45 7.90 1.88 7.73
N LYS A 46 8.77 2.34 8.64
CA LYS A 46 10.21 2.44 8.38
C LYS A 46 10.89 1.08 8.22
N SER A 47 10.42 0.07 8.93
CA SER A 47 10.95 -1.30 8.89
C SER A 47 9.94 -2.30 9.42
N ARG A 48 10.24 -3.59 9.21
CA ARG A 48 9.48 -4.70 9.79
C ARG A 48 9.45 -4.71 11.31
N THR A 49 10.58 -4.46 11.96
CA THR A 49 10.66 -4.36 13.42
C THR A 49 9.74 -3.26 13.97
N SER A 50 9.59 -2.18 13.21
CA SER A 50 8.72 -1.06 13.60
C SER A 50 7.23 -1.45 13.50
N PHE A 51 6.87 -2.35 12.58
CA PHE A 51 5.49 -2.81 12.43
C PHE A 51 5.08 -3.82 13.51
N GLU A 52 5.99 -4.68 13.95
CA GLU A 52 5.72 -5.73 14.94
C GLU A 52 5.80 -5.23 16.40
N ASP A 53 6.33 -4.03 16.65
CA ASP A 53 6.46 -3.43 17.98
C ASP A 53 5.57 -2.17 18.13
N PRO A 54 4.45 -2.25 18.88
CA PRO A 54 3.54 -1.12 19.11
C PRO A 54 4.16 0.07 19.85
N LEU A 55 5.30 -0.12 20.52
CA LEU A 55 6.03 0.92 21.25
C LEU A 55 7.10 1.59 20.39
N ALA A 56 7.44 1.01 19.24
CA ALA A 56 8.24 1.69 18.25
C ALA A 56 7.36 2.77 17.60
N ASP A 57 7.75 4.03 17.70
CA ASP A 57 7.14 5.15 16.99
C ASP A 57 7.46 5.01 15.49
N SER A 58 6.58 4.31 14.76
CA SER A 58 7.03 3.35 13.74
C SER A 58 6.53 3.59 12.32
N TYR A 59 5.59 4.51 12.12
CA TYR A 59 5.06 4.81 10.78
C TYR A 59 5.60 6.15 10.26
N LEU A 60 6.12 6.12 9.04
CA LEU A 60 6.54 7.28 8.26
C LEU A 60 5.34 8.06 7.72
N GLY A 61 4.18 7.41 7.65
CA GLY A 61 2.93 8.07 7.33
C GLY A 61 1.76 7.09 7.35
N TYR A 62 0.57 7.66 7.48
CA TYR A 62 -0.67 6.93 7.64
C TYR A 62 -1.82 7.74 7.05
N THR A 63 -2.79 7.06 6.46
CA THR A 63 -4.05 7.66 6.03
C THR A 63 -5.17 6.65 6.18
N GLU A 64 -6.24 7.07 6.85
CA GLU A 64 -7.53 6.38 6.81
C GLU A 64 -8.20 6.59 5.45
N LEU A 65 -9.03 5.64 5.06
CA LEU A 65 -9.89 5.68 3.90
C LEU A 65 -11.32 5.90 4.38
N ALA A 66 -12.04 6.80 3.74
CA ALA A 66 -13.46 6.95 3.97
C ALA A 66 -14.22 5.63 3.66
N PRO A 67 -15.37 5.34 4.29
CA PRO A 67 -16.11 4.08 4.10
C PRO A 67 -16.42 3.72 2.64
N GLU A 68 -16.73 4.72 1.81
CA GLU A 68 -16.95 4.59 0.36
C GLU A 68 -15.70 4.22 -0.44
N HIS A 69 -14.53 4.30 0.19
CA HIS A 69 -13.22 4.04 -0.37
C HIS A 69 -12.50 2.88 0.31
N HIS A 70 -13.16 2.11 1.19
CA HIS A 70 -12.59 0.88 1.72
C HIS A 70 -12.16 -0.08 0.59
N LEU A 71 -10.97 -0.67 0.75
CA LEU A 71 -10.39 -1.63 -0.19
C LEU A 71 -11.17 -2.95 -0.17
N HIS A 72 -11.35 -3.55 -1.34
CA HIS A 72 -12.02 -4.85 -1.44
C HIS A 72 -11.01 -5.99 -1.32
N TRP A 73 -11.22 -6.84 -0.30
CA TRP A 73 -10.39 -8.02 -0.10
C TRP A 73 -10.94 -9.21 -0.88
N ILE A 74 -10.28 -9.58 -1.99
CA ILE A 74 -10.66 -10.72 -2.85
C ILE A 74 -9.42 -11.60 -3.01
N ASP A 75 -9.20 -12.52 -2.06
CA ASP A 75 -7.96 -13.33 -2.02
C ASP A 75 -6.71 -12.43 -2.07
N GLY A 76 -6.73 -11.34 -1.30
CA GLY A 76 -5.77 -10.22 -1.37
C GLY A 76 -6.36 -8.95 -1.98
N ILE A 77 -5.57 -7.87 -1.98
CA ILE A 77 -5.93 -6.55 -2.53
C ILE A 77 -5.16 -6.26 -3.81
N ILE A 78 -3.88 -6.61 -3.86
CA ILE A 78 -2.94 -6.34 -4.96
C ILE A 78 -3.12 -7.37 -6.06
N GLU A 79 -3.15 -6.89 -7.30
CA GLU A 79 -3.17 -7.68 -8.52
C GLU A 79 -1.78 -7.75 -9.16
N GLU A 80 -1.14 -6.60 -9.35
CA GLU A 80 0.15 -6.47 -10.03
C GLU A 80 0.97 -5.31 -9.49
N TYR A 81 2.27 -5.29 -9.79
CA TYR A 81 3.12 -4.13 -9.51
C TYR A 81 4.27 -3.98 -10.53
N LYS A 82 4.63 -2.74 -10.85
CA LYS A 82 5.73 -2.41 -11.78
C LYS A 82 6.32 -1.02 -11.54
N SER A 83 7.63 -0.91 -11.33
CA SER A 83 8.36 0.38 -11.28
C SER A 83 7.67 1.52 -10.48
N GLY A 84 7.05 1.22 -9.34
CA GLY A 84 6.34 2.18 -8.48
C GLY A 84 4.83 2.29 -8.70
N TYR A 85 4.31 1.63 -9.73
CA TYR A 85 2.87 1.39 -9.90
C TYR A 85 2.47 0.09 -9.19
N VAL A 86 1.32 0.11 -8.51
CA VAL A 86 0.66 -1.07 -7.94
C VAL A 86 -0.80 -1.07 -8.39
N GLY A 87 -1.20 -2.09 -9.14
CA GLY A 87 -2.58 -2.33 -9.52
C GLY A 87 -3.30 -3.14 -8.44
N LEU A 88 -4.49 -2.70 -8.04
CA LEU A 88 -5.34 -3.40 -7.09
C LEU A 88 -6.44 -4.18 -7.85
N LYS A 89 -6.91 -5.28 -7.27
CA LYS A 89 -7.93 -6.17 -7.86
C LYS A 89 -9.29 -5.50 -8.10
N ASP A 90 -9.53 -4.35 -7.47
CA ASP A 90 -10.73 -3.54 -7.67
C ASP A 90 -10.53 -2.38 -8.65
N GLN A 91 -9.52 -2.48 -9.52
CA GLN A 91 -9.15 -1.52 -10.58
C GLN A 91 -8.51 -0.23 -10.09
N ARG A 92 -8.48 0.01 -8.77
CA ARG A 92 -7.74 1.12 -8.18
C ARG A 92 -6.25 0.91 -8.30
N VAL A 93 -5.52 1.99 -8.17
CA VAL A 93 -4.06 1.96 -8.33
C VAL A 93 -3.39 2.78 -7.25
N ILE A 94 -2.23 2.30 -6.81
CA ILE A 94 -1.32 3.05 -5.94
C ILE A 94 -0.11 3.48 -6.78
N LEU A 95 0.21 4.77 -6.70
CA LEU A 95 1.48 5.30 -7.20
C LEU A 95 2.41 5.56 -6.03
N ILE A 96 3.60 4.97 -6.11
CA ILE A 96 4.72 5.20 -5.21
C ILE A 96 5.71 6.08 -5.94
N THR A 97 5.92 7.28 -5.42
CA THR A 97 6.88 8.26 -5.92
C THR A 97 7.84 8.65 -4.80
N PRO A 98 8.99 9.28 -5.09
CA PRO A 98 9.91 9.74 -4.05
C PRO A 98 9.27 10.68 -3.01
N ASN A 99 8.24 11.43 -3.40
CA ASN A 99 7.63 12.47 -2.57
C ASN A 99 6.30 12.05 -1.93
N ALA A 100 5.67 10.97 -2.42
CA ALA A 100 4.34 10.58 -1.97
C ALA A 100 3.97 9.14 -2.37
N ILE A 101 3.08 8.55 -1.56
CA ILE A 101 2.31 7.36 -1.89
C ILE A 101 0.85 7.78 -2.05
N GLN A 102 0.24 7.48 -3.19
CA GLN A 102 -1.08 7.99 -3.55
C GLN A 102 -2.00 6.88 -4.07
N LEU A 103 -3.24 6.84 -3.58
CA LEU A 103 -4.31 5.96 -4.07
C LEU A 103 -5.20 6.72 -5.06
N PHE A 104 -5.54 6.07 -6.17
CA PHE A 104 -6.39 6.60 -7.23
C PHE A 104 -7.50 5.62 -7.62
N PRO A 105 -8.65 6.11 -8.13
CA PRO A 105 -9.75 5.25 -8.57
C PRO A 105 -9.38 4.39 -9.78
N GLY A 106 -8.36 4.78 -10.54
CA GLY A 106 -7.90 4.03 -11.70
C GLY A 106 -6.61 4.59 -12.30
N LYS A 107 -6.08 3.86 -13.28
CA LYS A 107 -4.83 4.20 -13.97
C LYS A 107 -4.87 5.55 -14.67
N LYS A 108 -6.00 5.92 -15.28
CA LYS A 108 -6.14 7.18 -16.02
C LYS A 108 -6.01 8.38 -15.09
N GLU A 109 -6.69 8.33 -13.95
CA GLU A 109 -6.67 9.37 -12.93
C GLU A 109 -5.29 9.51 -12.30
N ALA A 110 -4.62 8.37 -12.08
CA ALA A 110 -3.24 8.33 -11.59
C ALA A 110 -2.25 8.99 -12.59
N LEU A 111 -2.37 8.71 -13.88
CA LEU A 111 -1.51 9.30 -14.93
C LEU A 111 -1.66 10.83 -15.02
N HIS A 112 -2.85 11.34 -14.76
CA HIS A 112 -3.12 12.78 -14.76
C HIS A 112 -3.04 13.42 -13.36
N ASN A 113 -2.75 12.63 -12.31
CA ASN A 113 -2.75 13.05 -10.91
C ASN A 113 -4.04 13.77 -10.50
N GLN A 114 -5.19 13.18 -10.85
CA GLN A 114 -6.53 13.72 -10.55
C GLN A 114 -7.29 12.78 -9.62
N GLN A 115 -8.27 13.30 -8.88
CA GLN A 115 -9.14 12.50 -8.01
C GLN A 115 -8.38 11.56 -7.06
N CYS A 116 -7.30 12.07 -6.46
CA CYS A 116 -6.54 11.34 -5.45
C CYS A 116 -7.46 11.02 -4.27
N ILE A 117 -7.60 9.73 -3.95
CA ILE A 117 -8.45 9.23 -2.87
C ILE A 117 -7.76 9.42 -1.54
N ALA A 118 -6.48 9.06 -1.47
CA ALA A 118 -5.68 9.14 -0.26
C ALA A 118 -4.22 9.37 -0.61
N LYS A 119 -3.49 10.09 0.26
CA LYS A 119 -2.10 10.45 0.05
C LYS A 119 -1.32 10.41 1.37
N ILE A 120 -0.18 9.74 1.33
CA ILE A 120 0.89 9.87 2.31
C ILE A 120 1.98 10.74 1.68
N ALA A 121 2.27 11.91 2.25
CA ALA A 121 3.41 12.73 1.84
C ALA A 121 4.70 12.19 2.49
N LEU A 122 5.77 12.11 1.72
CA LEU A 122 7.09 11.68 2.16
C LEU A 122 7.99 12.93 2.21
N ASN A 123 8.47 13.27 3.40
CA ASN A 123 9.31 14.44 3.66
C ASN A 123 10.75 14.03 3.91
#